data_AF-A0AAE5ABB9-F1
#
_entry.id   AF-A0AAE5ABB9-F1
#
_cell.length_a   1.000
_cell.length_b   1.000
_cell.length_c   1.000
_cell.angle_alpha   90.00
_cell.angle_beta   90.00
_cell.angle_gamma   90.00
#
_symmetry.space_group_name_H-M   'P 1'
#
loop_
_entity.id
_entity.type
_entity.pdbx_description
1 polymer ?
#
loop_
_entity_poly.entity_id
_entity_poly.type
_entity_poly.pdbx_seq_one_letter_code
_entity_poly.pdbx_strand_id
1 'polypeptide(L)'
;MNRHTTVLLTAAALVTAPLAVSPVIATPTASADVCASAGGRHFSAGGCTNIAGDVATGAAIAAQHVPYVPGEVPCYTVEGVPYFTPPGDPC
;
A
#
# COMPACT_ATOMS: atom_id res chain seq x y z
N MET A 1 -11.79 28.23 -44.73
CA MET A 1 -11.87 27.26 -43.61
C MET A 1 -11.39 27.96 -42.35
N ASN A 2 -12.30 28.32 -41.45
CA ASN A 2 -12.01 29.19 -40.30
C ASN A 2 -11.33 28.39 -39.19
N ARG A 3 -10.20 28.90 -38.65
CA ARG A 3 -9.40 28.25 -37.59
C ARG A 3 -10.22 27.79 -36.37
N HIS A 4 -11.36 28.42 -36.11
CA HIS A 4 -12.29 28.08 -35.04
C HIS A 4 -12.94 26.70 -35.21
N THR A 5 -13.20 26.25 -36.44
CA THR A 5 -13.77 24.92 -36.67
C THR A 5 -12.76 23.81 -36.36
N THR A 6 -11.47 24.05 -36.61
CA THR A 6 -10.40 23.08 -36.32
C THR A 6 -10.20 22.91 -34.81
N VAL A 7 -10.30 24.00 -34.03
CA VAL A 7 -10.15 23.97 -32.56
C VAL A 7 -11.30 23.20 -31.88
N LEU A 8 -12.52 23.36 -32.39
CA LEU A 8 -13.69 22.65 -31.85
C LEU A 8 -13.64 21.15 -32.13
N LEU A 9 -13.14 20.72 -33.30
CA LEU A 9 -12.96 19.30 -33.60
C LEU A 9 -11.88 18.65 -32.71
N THR A 10 -10.81 19.37 -32.37
CA THR A 10 -9.78 18.84 -31.46
C THR A 10 -10.26 18.72 -30.02
N ALA A 11 -11.12 19.63 -29.55
CA ALA A 11 -11.67 19.55 -28.20
C ALA A 11 -12.64 18.37 -28.02
N ALA A 12 -13.39 18.01 -29.06
CA ALA A 12 -14.32 16.88 -29.02
C ALA A 12 -13.60 15.50 -29.01
N ALA A 13 -12.38 15.42 -29.55
CA ALA A 13 -11.63 14.16 -29.62
C ALA A 13 -11.01 13.72 -28.28
N LEU A 14 -10.83 14.62 -27.31
CA LEU A 14 -10.27 14.27 -26.00
C LEU A 14 -11.30 13.75 -24.99
N VAL A 15 -12.60 13.82 -25.28
CA VAL A 15 -13.67 13.48 -24.33
C VAL A 15 -14.24 12.06 -24.56
N THR A 16 -13.79 11.35 -25.59
CA THR A 16 -14.35 10.05 -25.99
C THR A 16 -13.45 8.86 -25.75
N ALA A 17 -12.39 8.95 -24.92
CA ALA A 17 -11.69 7.75 -24.46
C ALA A 17 -12.65 6.94 -23.57
N PRO A 18 -13.26 5.85 -24.08
CA PRO A 18 -14.12 5.03 -23.26
C PRO A 18 -13.21 4.31 -22.29
N LEU A 19 -13.61 4.33 -21.03
CA LEU A 19 -13.08 3.47 -19.99
C LEU A 19 -12.87 2.06 -20.54
N ALA A 20 -11.62 1.66 -20.73
CA ALA A 20 -11.26 0.26 -20.85
C ALA A 20 -11.56 -0.37 -19.48
N VAL A 21 -12.82 -0.80 -19.30
CA VAL A 21 -13.29 -1.50 -18.11
C VAL A 21 -12.62 -2.87 -18.09
N SER A 22 -11.42 -2.92 -17.53
CA SER A 22 -10.87 -4.15 -16.98
C SER A 22 -11.73 -4.50 -15.76
N PRO A 23 -12.14 -5.77 -15.56
CA PRO A 23 -12.75 -6.17 -14.31
C PRO A 23 -11.63 -6.21 -13.27
N VAL A 24 -11.31 -5.07 -12.68
CA VAL A 24 -10.61 -5.08 -11.40
C VAL A 24 -11.64 -5.61 -10.43
N ILE A 25 -11.48 -6.88 -10.03
CA ILE A 25 -12.11 -7.42 -8.83
C ILE A 25 -11.42 -6.68 -7.67
N ALA A 26 -11.76 -5.39 -7.52
CA ALA A 26 -11.36 -4.59 -6.40
C ALA A 26 -12.26 -5.06 -5.27
N THR A 27 -11.79 -6.05 -4.52
CA THR A 27 -12.25 -6.19 -3.14
C THR A 27 -12.06 -4.81 -2.52
N PRO A 28 -13.13 -4.12 -2.07
CA PRO A 28 -12.95 -2.86 -1.37
C PRO A 28 -12.25 -3.19 -0.04
N THR A 29 -10.92 -3.16 -0.04
CA THR A 29 -10.15 -3.11 1.18
C THR A 29 -10.39 -1.72 1.73
N ALA A 30 -11.19 -1.61 2.78
CA ALA A 30 -11.30 -0.38 3.55
C ALA A 30 -9.95 -0.15 4.24
N SER A 31 -9.01 0.46 3.53
CA SER A 31 -7.70 0.84 4.04
C SER A 31 -7.82 2.16 4.82
N ALA A 32 -7.45 2.12 6.09
CA ALA A 32 -7.34 3.31 6.93
C ALA A 32 -5.97 3.96 6.71
N ASP A 33 -5.86 4.74 5.64
CA ASP A 33 -4.64 5.46 5.33
C ASP A 33 -4.58 6.76 6.14
N VAL A 34 -3.48 6.98 6.86
CA VAL A 34 -3.21 8.22 7.59
C VAL A 34 -2.19 9.03 6.80
N CYS A 35 -2.63 10.18 6.32
CA CYS A 35 -1.79 11.10 5.55
C CYS A 35 -1.25 12.22 6.44
N ALA A 36 0.04 12.49 6.31
CA ALA A 36 0.69 13.60 6.97
C ALA A 36 1.68 14.29 6.02
N SER A 37 1.81 15.60 6.17
CA SER A 37 2.78 16.40 5.41
C SER A 37 3.30 17.53 6.26
N ALA A 38 4.57 17.86 6.08
CA ALA A 38 5.22 19.02 6.66
C ALA A 38 5.91 19.82 5.55
N GLY A 39 5.73 21.14 5.56
CA GLY A 39 6.30 22.01 4.54
C GLY A 39 6.69 23.39 5.04
N GLY A 40 7.66 23.98 4.35
CA GLY A 40 8.15 25.35 4.55
C GLY A 40 8.54 25.98 3.21
N ARG A 41 9.17 27.16 3.25
CA ARG A 41 9.44 27.95 2.02
C ARG A 41 10.40 27.28 1.03
N HIS A 42 11.18 26.30 1.47
CA HIS A 42 12.22 25.68 0.65
C HIS A 42 11.99 24.20 0.38
N PHE A 43 11.26 23.48 1.25
CA PHE A 43 10.95 22.07 1.08
C PHE A 43 9.60 21.73 1.67
N SER A 44 8.92 20.77 1.04
CA SER A 44 7.73 20.12 1.56
C SER A 44 7.85 18.62 1.33
N ALA A 45 7.52 17.83 2.34
CA ALA A 45 7.48 16.39 2.28
C ALA A 45 6.17 15.90 2.89
N GLY A 46 5.56 14.92 2.25
CA GLY A 46 4.33 14.34 2.72
C GLY A 46 4.10 12.97 2.11
N GLY A 47 3.24 12.21 2.77
CA GLY A 47 2.88 10.87 2.36
C GLY A 47 1.70 10.35 3.15
N CYS A 48 1.15 9.25 2.69
CA CYS A 48 0.15 8.49 3.39
C CYS A 48 0.74 7.14 3.78
N THR A 49 0.36 6.65 4.94
CA THR A 49 0.71 5.31 5.38
C THR A 49 -0.53 4.50 5.71
N ASN A 50 -0.48 3.20 5.46
CA ASN A 50 -1.55 2.28 5.77
C ASN A 50 -1.33 1.68 7.15
N ILE A 51 -2.13 2.09 8.14
CA ILE A 51 -1.90 1.67 9.53
C ILE A 51 -2.02 0.15 9.70
N ALA A 52 -2.95 -0.50 9.01
CA ALA A 52 -3.10 -1.96 9.10
C ALA A 52 -1.86 -2.68 8.53
N GLY A 53 -1.33 -2.23 7.39
CA GLY A 53 -0.11 -2.75 6.78
C GLY A 53 1.14 -2.50 7.62
N ASP A 54 1.23 -1.32 8.25
CA ASP A 54 2.35 -0.97 9.14
C ASP A 54 2.35 -1.83 10.41
N VAL A 55 1.19 -2.06 11.01
CA VAL A 55 1.05 -2.96 12.16
C VAL A 55 1.41 -4.40 11.77
N ALA A 56 0.96 -4.88 10.61
CA ALA A 56 1.31 -6.21 10.13
C ALA A 56 2.82 -6.35 9.90
N THR A 57 3.46 -5.34 9.28
CA THR A 57 4.92 -5.29 9.11
C THR A 57 5.62 -5.27 10.47
N GLY A 58 5.17 -4.41 11.39
CA GLY A 58 5.73 -4.32 12.73
C GLY A 58 5.61 -5.62 13.51
N ALA A 59 4.47 -6.31 13.41
CA ALA A 59 4.25 -7.63 14.00
C ALA A 59 5.19 -8.68 13.40
N ALA A 60 5.37 -8.67 12.07
CA ALA A 60 6.31 -9.57 11.40
C ALA A 60 7.76 -9.33 11.85
N ILE A 61 8.20 -8.07 12.00
CA ILE A 61 9.53 -7.74 12.51
C ILE A 61 9.68 -8.14 13.98
N ALA A 62 8.67 -7.90 14.81
CA ALA A 62 8.68 -8.27 16.22
C ALA A 62 8.77 -9.79 16.39
N ALA A 63 8.03 -10.56 15.59
CA ALA A 63 8.06 -12.02 15.58
C ALA A 63 9.45 -12.59 15.26
N GLN A 64 10.35 -11.85 14.62
CA GLN A 64 11.73 -12.31 14.39
C GLN A 64 12.62 -12.23 15.65
N HIS A 65 12.24 -11.43 16.64
CA HIS A 65 13.12 -11.07 17.76
C HIS A 65 12.51 -11.28 19.14
N VAL A 66 11.18 -11.30 19.24
CA VAL A 66 10.45 -11.29 20.51
C VAL A 66 9.57 -12.54 20.59
N PRO A 67 9.88 -13.48 21.50
CA PRO A 67 9.02 -14.62 21.80
C PRO A 67 7.62 -14.17 22.25
N TYR A 68 6.57 -14.92 21.86
CA TYR A 68 5.22 -14.68 22.37
C TYR A 68 5.10 -15.12 23.83
N VAL A 69 5.82 -16.19 24.20
CA VAL A 69 5.97 -16.63 25.58
C VAL A 69 7.44 -16.66 26.01
N PRO A 70 7.77 -16.30 27.26
CA PRO A 70 9.16 -16.38 27.73
C PRO A 70 9.72 -17.79 27.60
N GLY A 71 10.88 -17.93 26.93
CA GLY A 71 11.56 -19.21 26.73
C GLY A 71 11.08 -20.03 25.52
N GLU A 72 10.25 -19.46 24.65
CA GLU A 72 9.86 -20.09 23.39
C GLU A 72 11.07 -20.40 22.50
N VAL A 73 11.03 -21.53 21.80
CA VAL A 73 12.03 -21.91 20.79
C VAL A 73 11.57 -21.41 19.43
N PRO A 74 12.41 -20.67 18.68
CA PRO A 74 12.00 -20.14 17.38
C PRO A 74 11.87 -21.25 16.32
N CYS A 75 10.92 -21.06 15.40
CA CYS A 75 10.91 -21.73 14.10
C CYS A 75 11.99 -21.13 13.19
N TYR A 76 12.28 -21.78 12.06
CA TYR A 76 13.26 -21.31 11.09
C TYR A 76 12.68 -21.30 9.69
N THR A 77 12.88 -20.19 8.97
CA THR A 77 12.52 -20.11 7.55
C THR A 77 13.44 -21.02 6.72
N VAL A 78 13.13 -21.18 5.43
CA VAL A 78 13.99 -21.95 4.51
C VAL A 78 15.38 -21.33 4.33
N GLU A 79 15.49 -20.02 4.55
CA GLU A 79 16.74 -19.25 4.59
C GLU A 79 17.47 -19.34 5.95
N GLY A 80 16.89 -20.06 6.93
CA GLY A 80 17.47 -20.23 8.26
C GLY A 80 17.27 -19.05 9.20
N VAL A 81 16.34 -18.15 8.90
CA VAL A 81 16.05 -16.98 9.75
C VAL A 81 15.09 -17.40 10.88
N PRO A 82 15.41 -17.11 12.16
CA PRO A 82 14.55 -17.48 13.28
C PRO A 82 13.30 -16.60 13.34
N TYR A 83 12.13 -17.19 13.56
CA TYR A 83 10.88 -16.47 13.81
C TYR A 83 10.00 -17.19 14.84
N PHE A 84 9.21 -16.42 15.58
CA PHE A 84 8.24 -16.91 16.56
C PHE A 84 6.85 -16.86 15.99
N THR A 85 6.11 -17.95 16.14
CA THR A 85 4.72 -18.05 15.73
C THR A 85 3.79 -17.83 16.93
N PRO A 86 2.60 -17.27 16.71
CA PRO A 86 1.59 -17.25 17.75
C PRO A 86 1.32 -18.68 18.29
N PRO A 87 1.02 -18.83 19.59
CA PRO A 87 0.73 -20.15 20.15
C PRO A 87 -0.39 -20.88 19.42
N GLY A 88 -0.08 -22.07 18.89
CA GLY A 88 -1.01 -22.92 18.14
C GLY A 88 -0.82 -22.90 16.63
N ASP A 89 -0.04 -21.97 16.09
CA ASP A 89 0.35 -21.95 14.68
C ASP A 89 1.58 -22.84 14.45
N PRO A 90 1.60 -23.65 13.37
CA PRO A 90 2.73 -24.52 13.06
C PRO A 90 3.97 -23.74 12.60
N CYS A 91 5.14 -24.36 12.79
CA CYS A 91 6.28 -24.18 11.89
C CYS A 91 6.01 -25.01 10.61
#